data_AF-A0A251YEI6-F1
#
_entry.id   AF-A0A251YEI6-F1
#
_cell.length_a   1.000
_cell.length_b   1.000
_cell.length_c   1.000
_cell.angle_alpha   90.00
_cell.angle_beta   90.00
_cell.angle_gamma   90.00
#
_symmetry.space_group_name_H-M   'P 1'
#
loop_
_entity.id
_entity.type
_entity.pdbx_description
1 polymer ?
#
loop_
_entity_poly.entity_id
_entity_poly.type
_entity_poly.pdbx_seq_one_letter_code
_entity_poly.pdbx_strand_id
1 'polypeptide(L)'
;MNDHVMMRELRPDLRLAALSLVDAHEARLTIAGGPSRDEPDAYTGASYLALVRPDVQVTVDGASDTGRALDDVWSQVPGRGDDLLDLANLVLALDAFDRASREAGIFAGNVYLASEGSVEALARVAGIPPLGADVEALVTTLQYAELMYRFPVAFKFRGVHGMDRQCRLNGWGRLLASRLRDEPWASATAVGADRRLRSHLLEERDGYRAHLSACVVAVDDGKGREWTRAQALTIPVLT
;
A
#
# COMPACT_ATOMS: atom_id res chain seq x y z
N MET A 1 22.91 5.87 -26.06
CA MET A 1 23.36 5.67 -24.66
C MET A 1 22.08 5.74 -23.86
N ASN A 2 21.65 4.65 -23.23
CA ASN A 2 20.40 4.65 -22.47
C ASN A 2 20.59 5.54 -21.24
N ASP A 3 19.63 6.41 -20.98
CA ASP A 3 19.62 7.24 -19.79
C ASP A 3 19.27 6.38 -18.58
N HIS A 4 19.88 6.66 -17.42
CA HIS A 4 19.63 5.93 -16.18
C HIS A 4 19.23 6.90 -15.08
N VAL A 5 18.30 6.48 -14.23
CA VAL A 5 17.82 7.30 -13.11
C VAL A 5 17.98 6.53 -11.81
N MET A 6 18.42 7.21 -10.76
CA MET A 6 18.49 6.59 -9.43
C MET A 6 17.07 6.28 -8.93
N MET A 7 16.83 5.05 -8.47
CA MET A 7 15.52 4.61 -7.95
C MET A 7 14.99 5.55 -6.86
N ARG A 8 15.86 6.02 -5.97
CA ARG A 8 15.50 6.97 -4.90
C ARG A 8 15.09 8.36 -5.41
N GLU A 9 15.54 8.76 -6.60
CA GLU A 9 15.24 10.06 -7.20
C GLU A 9 13.93 10.03 -7.98
N LEU A 10 13.44 8.83 -8.33
CA LEU A 10 12.11 8.66 -8.89
C LEU A 10 11.02 9.02 -7.87
N ARG A 11 9.93 9.59 -8.39
CA ARG A 11 8.68 9.76 -7.64
C ARG A 11 8.15 8.37 -7.24
N PRO A 12 7.45 8.23 -6.10
CA PRO A 12 7.02 6.92 -5.61
C PRO A 12 6.17 6.09 -6.60
N ASP A 13 5.30 6.72 -7.39
CA ASP A 13 4.56 6.08 -8.50
C ASP A 13 5.50 5.45 -9.54
N LEU A 14 6.54 6.18 -9.96
CA LEU A 14 7.49 5.71 -10.95
C LEU A 14 8.41 4.62 -10.41
N ARG A 15 8.62 4.57 -9.09
CA ARG A 15 9.30 3.44 -8.44
C ARG A 15 8.48 2.15 -8.56
N LEU A 16 7.15 2.24 -8.42
CA LEU A 16 6.27 1.07 -8.62
C LEU A 16 6.20 0.66 -10.09
N ALA A 17 6.10 1.61 -11.02
CA ALA A 17 6.17 1.33 -12.45
C ALA A 17 7.49 0.65 -12.85
N ALA A 18 8.62 1.11 -12.27
CA ALA A 18 9.92 0.50 -12.50
C ALA A 18 9.98 -0.96 -12.05
N LEU A 19 9.39 -1.31 -10.91
CA LEU A 19 9.32 -2.71 -10.47
C LEU A 19 8.50 -3.59 -11.43
N SER A 20 7.35 -3.10 -11.89
CA SER A 20 6.52 -3.84 -12.86
C SER A 20 7.29 -4.13 -14.16
N LEU A 21 8.03 -3.15 -14.69
CA LEU A 21 8.88 -3.37 -15.87
C LEU A 21 10.03 -4.35 -15.62
N VAL A 22 10.60 -4.36 -14.42
CA VAL A 22 11.68 -5.31 -14.06
C VAL A 22 11.14 -6.73 -14.01
N ASP A 23 9.97 -6.92 -13.42
CA ASP A 23 9.31 -8.23 -13.35
C ASP A 23 8.86 -8.71 -14.75
N ALA A 24 8.54 -7.78 -15.66
CA ALA A 24 8.27 -8.06 -17.07
C ALA A 24 9.53 -8.25 -17.95
N HIS A 25 10.74 -8.09 -17.39
CA HIS A 25 12.01 -8.09 -18.12
C HIS A 25 12.16 -6.98 -19.19
N GLU A 26 11.45 -5.87 -19.01
CA GLU A 26 11.49 -4.69 -19.88
C GLU A 26 12.36 -3.55 -19.30
N ALA A 27 12.78 -3.67 -18.05
CA ALA A 27 13.74 -2.78 -17.40
C ALA A 27 14.79 -3.56 -16.62
N ARG A 28 15.94 -2.91 -16.39
CA ARG A 28 17.05 -3.47 -15.61
C ARG A 28 17.34 -2.62 -14.40
N LEU A 29 17.65 -3.30 -13.29
CA LEU A 29 18.16 -2.69 -12.07
C LEU A 29 19.67 -2.90 -12.00
N THR A 30 20.43 -1.81 -11.96
CA THR A 30 21.88 -1.86 -11.79
C THR A 30 22.28 -1.17 -10.50
N ILE A 31 23.43 -1.54 -9.94
CA ILE A 31 24.01 -0.85 -8.78
C ILE A 31 25.09 0.10 -9.28
N ALA A 32 25.01 1.38 -8.92
CA ALA A 32 25.97 2.40 -9.31
C ALA A 32 27.40 2.01 -8.90
N GLY A 33 28.30 1.89 -9.89
CA GLY A 33 29.71 1.50 -9.67
C GLY A 33 29.95 0.00 -9.44
N GLY A 34 28.90 -0.83 -9.45
CA GLY A 34 29.00 -2.28 -9.49
C GLY A 34 29.03 -2.82 -10.93
N PRO A 35 29.40 -4.10 -11.14
CA PRO A 35 29.15 -4.73 -12.43
C PRO A 35 27.65 -4.65 -12.74
N SER A 36 27.31 -4.42 -14.01
CA SER A 36 25.95 -4.64 -14.51
C SER A 36 25.55 -6.04 -14.11
N ARG A 37 24.70 -6.18 -13.09
CA ARG A 37 24.09 -7.47 -12.80
C ARG A 37 22.96 -7.61 -13.81
N ASP A 38 23.28 -8.16 -14.98
CA ASP A 38 22.31 -8.76 -15.89
C ASP A 38 21.70 -10.05 -15.29
N GLU A 39 21.68 -10.19 -13.96
CA GLU A 39 21.09 -11.33 -13.28
C GLU A 39 19.68 -10.93 -12.83
N PRO A 40 18.64 -11.24 -13.64
CA PRO A 40 17.24 -11.16 -13.18
C PRO A 40 17.04 -11.93 -11.86
N ASP A 41 17.91 -12.91 -11.56
CA ASP A 41 17.86 -13.75 -10.37
C ASP A 41 18.36 -13.10 -9.07
N ALA A 42 19.03 -11.95 -9.09
CA ALA A 42 19.51 -11.32 -7.84
C ALA A 42 18.37 -10.68 -7.01
N TYR A 43 17.20 -10.49 -7.63
CA TYR A 43 16.04 -9.84 -7.03
C TYR A 43 14.73 -10.65 -7.19
N THR A 44 14.76 -11.86 -7.78
CA THR A 44 13.59 -12.74 -7.84
C THR A 44 13.09 -13.05 -6.43
N GLY A 45 11.86 -12.63 -6.14
CA GLY A 45 11.21 -12.79 -4.83
C GLY A 45 11.52 -11.69 -3.80
N ALA A 46 12.35 -10.69 -4.12
CA ALA A 46 12.68 -9.58 -3.22
C ALA A 46 12.97 -8.24 -3.95
N SER A 47 12.39 -8.03 -5.14
CA SER A 47 12.56 -6.82 -5.95
C SER A 47 12.22 -5.53 -5.19
N TYR A 48 11.31 -5.58 -4.22
CA TYR A 48 11.01 -4.48 -3.30
C TYR A 48 12.23 -3.98 -2.50
N LEU A 49 13.26 -4.80 -2.24
CA LEU A 49 14.47 -4.35 -1.57
C LEU A 49 15.26 -3.33 -2.39
N ALA A 50 15.06 -3.30 -3.71
CA ALA A 50 15.66 -2.31 -4.58
C ALA A 50 15.13 -0.89 -4.30
N LEU A 51 13.88 -0.77 -3.80
CA LEU A 51 13.23 0.52 -3.52
C LEU A 51 13.95 1.35 -2.44
N VAL A 52 14.64 0.68 -1.51
CA VAL A 52 15.31 1.33 -0.37
C VAL A 52 16.82 1.45 -0.54
N ARG A 53 17.39 0.91 -1.64
CA ARG A 53 18.83 0.97 -1.87
C ARG A 53 19.23 2.30 -2.52
N PRO A 54 20.17 3.05 -1.92
CA PRO A 54 20.49 4.40 -2.38
C PRO A 54 21.27 4.43 -3.69
N ASP A 55 21.83 3.31 -4.11
CA ASP A 55 22.72 3.11 -5.24
C ASP A 55 22.08 2.33 -6.40
N VAL A 56 20.79 1.96 -6.28
CA VAL A 56 20.08 1.29 -7.38
C VAL A 56 19.69 2.31 -8.44
N GLN A 57 20.03 1.97 -9.69
CA GLN A 57 19.67 2.68 -10.91
C GLN A 57 18.68 1.85 -11.71
N VAL A 58 17.75 2.53 -12.37
CA VAL A 58 16.79 1.94 -13.31
C VAL A 58 17.20 2.36 -14.71
N THR A 59 17.17 1.41 -15.64
CA THR A 59 17.25 1.66 -17.09
C THR A 59 16.12 0.91 -17.77
N VAL A 60 15.34 1.60 -18.62
CA VAL A 60 14.32 0.94 -19.45
C VAL A 60 14.94 0.56 -20.79
N ASP A 61 14.76 -0.69 -21.22
CA ASP A 61 15.39 -1.20 -22.43
C ASP A 61 14.84 -0.50 -23.67
N GLY A 62 15.75 0.06 -24.49
CA GLY A 62 15.39 0.80 -25.70
C GLY A 62 14.91 2.24 -25.49
N ALA A 63 14.80 2.71 -24.24
CA ALA A 63 14.43 4.09 -23.94
C ALA A 63 15.64 5.04 -23.99
N SER A 64 15.47 6.19 -24.63
CA SER A 64 16.44 7.30 -24.59
C SER A 64 16.27 8.22 -23.38
N ASP A 65 15.11 8.16 -22.72
CA ASP A 65 14.75 8.89 -21.50
C ASP A 65 13.97 7.92 -20.59
N THR A 66 14.64 7.44 -19.53
CA THR A 66 14.06 6.45 -18.61
C THR A 66 12.91 7.03 -17.80
N GLY A 67 12.98 8.30 -17.41
CA GLY A 67 11.91 8.96 -16.64
C GLY A 67 10.61 9.04 -17.44
N ARG A 68 10.71 9.47 -18.70
CA ARG A 68 9.57 9.53 -19.62
C ARG A 68 9.00 8.15 -19.93
N ALA A 69 9.86 7.14 -20.12
CA ALA A 69 9.38 5.78 -20.35
C ALA A 69 8.57 5.22 -19.17
N LEU A 70 8.98 5.54 -17.93
CA LEU A 70 8.22 5.16 -16.73
C LEU A 70 6.89 5.92 -16.63
N ASP A 71 6.84 7.19 -17.02
CA ASP A 71 5.58 7.95 -17.10
C ASP A 71 4.62 7.35 -18.13
N ASP A 72 5.13 6.93 -19.28
CA ASP A 72 4.33 6.30 -20.34
C ASP A 72 3.74 4.96 -19.87
N VAL A 73 4.48 4.20 -19.05
CA VAL A 73 4.02 2.93 -18.44
C VAL A 73 2.97 3.20 -17.37
N TRP A 74 3.21 4.17 -16.49
CA TRP A 74 2.23 4.57 -15.46
C TRP A 74 0.89 5.03 -16.05
N SER A 75 0.94 5.67 -17.22
CA SER A 75 -0.25 6.17 -17.94
C SER A 75 -1.04 5.06 -18.64
N GLN A 76 -0.48 3.86 -18.78
CA GLN A 76 -1.15 2.71 -19.39
C GLN A 76 -1.96 1.93 -18.36
N VAL A 77 -3.03 1.27 -18.83
CA VAL A 77 -3.83 0.37 -17.99
C VAL A 77 -2.97 -0.86 -17.67
N PRO A 78 -2.64 -1.15 -16.40
CA PRO A 78 -1.87 -2.34 -16.07
C PRO A 78 -2.65 -3.62 -16.41
N GLY A 79 -1.95 -4.69 -16.75
CA GLY A 79 -2.55 -5.97 -17.11
C GLY A 79 -3.32 -6.61 -15.95
N ARG A 80 -4.23 -7.54 -16.25
CA ARG A 80 -4.81 -8.39 -15.18
C ARG A 80 -3.73 -9.32 -14.64
N GLY A 81 -3.59 -9.37 -13.32
CA GLY A 81 -2.54 -10.15 -12.66
C GLY A 81 -1.19 -9.42 -12.59
N ASP A 82 -1.15 -8.14 -12.95
CA ASP A 82 -0.01 -7.25 -12.72
C ASP A 82 -0.05 -6.70 -11.29
N ASP A 83 1.05 -6.86 -10.55
CA ASP A 83 1.19 -6.36 -9.19
C ASP A 83 0.98 -4.84 -9.10
N LEU A 84 1.28 -4.09 -10.17
CA LEU A 84 1.02 -2.65 -10.23
C LEU A 84 -0.48 -2.34 -10.11
N LEU A 85 -1.34 -3.15 -10.72
CA LEU A 85 -2.79 -3.01 -10.62
C LEU A 85 -3.25 -3.26 -9.19
N ASP A 86 -2.72 -4.31 -8.56
CA ASP A 86 -3.07 -4.70 -7.19
C ASP A 86 -2.61 -3.66 -6.16
N LEU A 87 -1.39 -3.13 -6.32
CA LEU A 87 -0.86 -2.03 -5.51
C LEU A 87 -1.71 -0.77 -5.67
N ALA A 88 -2.06 -0.40 -6.90
CA ALA A 88 -2.90 0.78 -7.16
C ALA A 88 -4.29 0.64 -6.55
N ASN A 89 -4.94 -0.52 -6.74
CA ASN A 89 -6.24 -0.82 -6.16
C ASN A 89 -6.19 -0.76 -4.62
N LEU A 90 -5.13 -1.29 -4.02
CA LEU A 90 -4.97 -1.28 -2.58
C LEU A 90 -4.75 0.14 -2.03
N VAL A 91 -3.92 0.95 -2.68
CA VAL A 91 -3.70 2.36 -2.34
C VAL A 91 -5.02 3.15 -2.39
N LEU A 92 -5.84 2.92 -3.42
CA LEU A 92 -7.16 3.55 -3.53
C LEU A 92 -8.11 3.13 -2.40
N ALA A 93 -8.17 1.83 -2.07
CA ALA A 93 -9.02 1.34 -0.99
C ALA A 93 -8.60 1.91 0.39
N LEU A 94 -7.29 1.97 0.64
CA LEU A 94 -6.74 2.53 1.88
C LEU A 94 -7.04 4.04 2.02
N ASP A 95 -6.88 4.82 0.95
CA ASP A 95 -7.21 6.25 0.95
C ASP A 95 -8.72 6.48 1.14
N ALA A 96 -9.54 5.73 0.41
CA ALA A 96 -10.99 5.78 0.51
C ALA A 96 -11.48 5.51 1.94
N PHE A 97 -10.89 4.53 2.63
CA PHE A 97 -11.21 4.22 4.01
C PHE A 97 -10.79 5.32 4.99
N ASP A 98 -9.58 5.87 4.85
CA ASP A 98 -9.08 6.98 5.68
C ASP A 98 -9.97 8.23 5.52
N ARG A 99 -10.39 8.55 4.29
CA ARG A 99 -11.31 9.67 4.02
C ARG A 99 -12.71 9.42 4.58
N ALA A 100 -13.30 8.27 4.27
CA ALA A 100 -14.65 7.94 4.71
C ALA A 100 -14.75 7.88 6.25
N SER A 101 -13.71 7.38 6.94
CA SER A 101 -13.64 7.36 8.41
C SER A 101 -13.66 8.77 9.02
N ARG A 102 -12.90 9.70 8.41
CA ARG A 102 -12.87 11.10 8.84
C ARG A 102 -14.19 11.82 8.56
N GLU A 103 -14.75 11.64 7.37
CA GLU A 103 -16.00 12.27 6.95
C GLU A 103 -17.19 11.80 7.81
N ALA A 104 -17.21 10.52 8.18
CA ALA A 104 -18.19 9.97 9.11
C ALA A 104 -17.96 10.41 10.57
N GLY A 105 -16.86 11.12 10.87
CA GLY A 105 -16.51 11.55 12.23
C GLY A 105 -16.36 10.37 13.20
N ILE A 106 -15.85 9.23 12.70
CA ILE A 106 -15.63 8.03 13.51
C ILE A 106 -14.53 8.27 14.53
N PHE A 107 -13.42 8.87 14.09
CA PHE A 107 -12.28 9.16 14.94
C PHE A 107 -11.46 10.34 14.41
N ALA A 108 -11.05 11.24 15.29
CA ALA A 108 -10.30 12.45 14.91
C ALA A 108 -8.80 12.20 14.68
N GLY A 109 -8.26 11.11 15.26
CA GLY A 109 -6.87 10.73 15.13
C GLY A 109 -6.58 9.84 13.92
N ASN A 110 -5.49 9.08 14.01
CA ASN A 110 -5.08 8.16 12.96
C ASN A 110 -5.72 6.79 13.19
N VAL A 111 -6.36 6.25 12.16
CA VAL A 111 -6.88 4.88 12.16
C VAL A 111 -5.88 3.99 11.42
N TYR A 112 -5.47 2.89 12.05
CA TYR A 112 -4.58 1.90 11.47
C TYR A 112 -5.35 0.60 11.27
N LEU A 113 -5.14 -0.06 10.14
CA LEU A 113 -5.56 -1.45 9.98
C LEU A 113 -4.78 -2.32 10.96
N ALA A 114 -5.44 -3.28 11.61
CA ALA A 114 -4.86 -4.00 12.75
C ALA A 114 -3.84 -5.09 12.36
N SER A 115 -3.91 -5.58 11.12
CA SER A 115 -3.07 -6.65 10.57
C SER A 115 -3.11 -6.66 9.04
N GLU A 116 -2.28 -7.48 8.41
CA GLU A 116 -2.36 -7.80 6.99
C GLU A 116 -3.73 -8.41 6.60
N GLY A 117 -4.32 -9.26 7.44
CA GLY A 117 -5.69 -9.75 7.23
C GLY A 117 -6.76 -8.65 7.26
N SER A 118 -6.49 -7.53 7.93
CA SER A 118 -7.37 -6.35 7.91
C SER A 118 -7.31 -5.62 6.57
N VAL A 119 -6.17 -5.70 5.87
CA VAL A 119 -5.97 -5.17 4.51
C VAL A 119 -6.82 -5.95 3.51
N GLU A 120 -6.84 -7.28 3.62
CA GLU A 120 -7.74 -8.13 2.82
C GLU A 120 -9.21 -7.82 3.08
N ALA A 121 -9.59 -7.67 4.35
CA ALA A 121 -10.96 -7.33 4.73
C ALA A 121 -11.38 -5.99 4.13
N LEU A 122 -10.50 -4.98 4.20
CA LEU A 122 -10.70 -3.70 3.55
C LEU A 122 -10.90 -3.84 2.04
N ALA A 123 -10.02 -4.59 1.36
CA ALA A 123 -10.11 -4.78 -0.10
C ALA A 123 -11.45 -5.42 -0.50
N ARG A 124 -11.92 -6.42 0.26
CA ARG A 124 -13.24 -7.03 0.05
C ARG A 124 -14.39 -6.04 0.19
N VAL A 125 -14.42 -5.24 1.26
CA VAL A 125 -15.47 -4.23 1.49
C VAL A 125 -15.43 -3.14 0.41
N ALA A 126 -14.24 -2.70 0.04
CA ALA A 126 -14.01 -1.74 -1.04
C ALA A 126 -14.43 -2.27 -2.43
N GLY A 127 -14.73 -3.57 -2.54
CA GLY A 127 -15.12 -4.21 -3.80
C GLY A 127 -13.95 -4.32 -4.78
N ILE A 128 -12.72 -4.35 -4.26
CA ILE A 128 -11.53 -4.64 -5.05
C ILE A 128 -11.58 -6.11 -5.45
N PRO A 129 -11.28 -6.44 -6.74
CA PRO A 129 -11.14 -7.83 -7.17
C PRO A 129 -10.13 -8.59 -6.29
N PRO A 130 -10.22 -9.93 -6.21
CA PRO A 130 -9.19 -10.71 -5.55
C PRO A 130 -7.81 -10.35 -6.10
N LEU A 131 -6.91 -10.01 -5.20
CA LEU A 131 -5.53 -9.65 -5.52
C LEU A 131 -4.81 -10.92 -6.02
N GLY A 132 -4.03 -10.78 -7.10
CA GLY A 132 -3.23 -11.85 -7.67
C GLY A 132 -2.00 -12.16 -6.82
N ALA A 133 -1.43 -11.14 -6.18
CA ALA A 133 -0.30 -11.27 -5.26
C ALA A 133 -0.73 -11.52 -3.80
N ASP A 134 0.20 -12.06 -3.01
CA ASP A 134 0.07 -12.15 -1.55
C ASP A 134 -0.03 -10.73 -0.94
N VAL A 135 -1.03 -10.50 -0.10
CA VAL A 135 -1.25 -9.21 0.56
C VAL A 135 -0.06 -8.81 1.42
N GLU A 136 0.63 -9.76 2.05
CA GLU A 136 1.86 -9.44 2.79
C GLU A 136 2.94 -8.87 1.85
N ALA A 137 3.09 -9.42 0.64
CA ALA A 137 4.05 -8.94 -0.34
C ALA A 137 3.68 -7.52 -0.84
N LEU A 138 2.39 -7.26 -1.11
CA LEU A 138 1.91 -5.94 -1.51
C LEU A 138 2.14 -4.89 -0.42
N VAL A 139 1.77 -5.20 0.83
CA VAL A 139 1.98 -4.31 2.00
C VAL A 139 3.48 -4.07 2.23
N THR A 140 4.32 -5.10 2.05
CA THR A 140 5.77 -4.97 2.12
C THR A 140 6.27 -4.03 1.03
N THR A 141 5.84 -4.21 -0.22
CA THR A 141 6.22 -3.32 -1.33
C THR A 141 5.82 -1.87 -1.07
N LEU A 142 4.60 -1.61 -0.58
CA LEU A 142 4.17 -0.26 -0.19
C LEU A 142 5.01 0.35 0.95
N GLN A 143 5.42 -0.47 1.92
CA GLN A 143 6.30 -0.03 3.00
C GLN A 143 7.69 0.36 2.46
N TYR A 144 8.29 -0.49 1.64
CA TYR A 144 9.62 -0.26 1.06
C TYR A 144 9.62 0.87 0.02
N ALA A 145 8.47 1.13 -0.63
CA ALA A 145 8.26 2.28 -1.49
C ALA A 145 8.06 3.59 -0.70
N GLU A 146 8.11 3.54 0.64
CA GLU A 146 7.87 4.68 1.54
C GLU A 146 6.46 5.27 1.40
N LEU A 147 5.47 4.45 1.04
CA LEU A 147 4.06 4.86 0.87
C LEU A 147 3.18 4.56 2.09
N MET A 148 3.67 3.69 2.98
CA MET A 148 2.89 3.16 4.10
C MET A 148 3.71 3.16 5.39
N TYR A 149 3.06 3.53 6.49
CA TYR A 149 3.55 3.19 7.82
C TYR A 149 3.14 1.76 8.15
N ARG A 150 4.09 0.95 8.61
CA ARG A 150 3.86 -0.42 9.08
C ARG A 150 4.75 -0.68 10.29
N PHE A 151 4.17 -1.04 11.41
CA PHE A 151 4.89 -1.27 12.66
C PHE A 151 4.14 -2.24 13.57
N PRO A 152 4.82 -2.90 14.53
CA PRO A 152 4.17 -3.85 15.44
C PRO A 152 2.99 -3.22 16.18
N VAL A 153 1.92 -3.99 16.36
CA VAL A 153 0.78 -3.55 17.18
C VAL A 153 1.26 -3.32 18.62
N ALA A 154 0.87 -2.17 19.18
CA ALA A 154 1.28 -1.80 20.54
C ALA A 154 0.75 -2.80 21.58
N PHE A 155 1.57 -3.10 22.59
CA PHE A 155 1.25 -4.12 23.60
C PHE A 155 -0.01 -3.79 24.41
N LYS A 156 -0.33 -2.50 24.63
CA LYS A 156 -1.61 -2.07 25.22
C LYS A 156 -2.86 -2.50 24.42
N PHE A 157 -2.72 -2.82 23.13
CA PHE A 157 -3.82 -3.31 22.30
C PHE A 157 -3.80 -4.83 22.17
N ARG A 158 -2.65 -5.41 21.84
CA ARG A 158 -2.50 -6.85 21.58
C ARG A 158 -2.32 -7.71 22.83
N GLY A 159 -1.84 -7.16 23.93
CA GLY A 159 -1.42 -7.96 25.09
C GLY A 159 -0.47 -9.07 24.65
N VAL A 160 -0.76 -10.31 25.07
CA VAL A 160 0.01 -11.49 24.69
C VAL A 160 -0.32 -12.07 23.29
N HIS A 161 -1.26 -11.47 22.56
CA HIS A 161 -1.66 -11.96 21.23
C HIS A 161 -0.64 -11.55 20.17
N GLY A 162 -0.28 -12.52 19.33
CA GLY A 162 0.33 -12.33 18.01
C GLY A 162 1.58 -11.45 17.94
N MET A 163 2.10 -11.29 16.72
CA MET A 163 3.12 -10.30 16.38
C MET A 163 2.68 -9.51 15.15
N ASP A 164 1.37 -9.30 15.03
CA ASP A 164 0.74 -8.56 13.94
C ASP A 164 1.27 -7.13 13.86
N ARG A 165 1.25 -6.60 12.63
CA ARG A 165 1.68 -5.23 12.34
C ARG A 165 0.47 -4.41 11.92
N GLN A 166 0.33 -3.25 12.56
CA GLN A 166 -0.65 -2.29 12.13
C GLN A 166 -0.10 -1.44 10.99
N CYS A 167 -0.96 -1.05 10.05
CA CYS A 167 -0.55 -0.31 8.88
C CYS A 167 -1.53 0.77 8.43
N ARG A 168 -1.02 1.76 7.71
CA ARG A 168 -1.78 2.87 7.12
C ARG A 168 -0.93 3.60 6.08
N LEU A 169 -1.55 4.15 5.04
CA LEU A 169 -0.88 5.10 4.15
C LEU A 169 -0.28 6.29 4.92
N ASN A 170 0.91 6.70 4.50
CA ASN A 170 1.53 7.93 4.97
C ASN A 170 1.19 9.11 4.03
N GLY A 171 1.92 10.23 4.15
CA GLY A 171 1.72 11.40 3.29
C GLY A 171 1.93 11.10 1.79
N TRP A 172 2.98 10.36 1.45
CA TRP A 172 3.29 9.97 0.07
C TRP A 172 2.26 8.98 -0.49
N GLY A 173 1.82 8.02 0.31
CA GLY A 173 0.73 7.10 -0.04
C GLY A 173 -0.58 7.81 -0.40
N ARG A 174 -0.94 8.85 0.35
CA ARG A 174 -2.13 9.68 0.05
C ARG A 174 -1.95 10.54 -1.19
N LEU A 175 -0.74 11.05 -1.44
CA LEU A 175 -0.44 11.78 -2.67
C LEU A 175 -0.56 10.85 -3.90
N LEU A 176 -0.05 9.63 -3.79
CA LEU A 176 -0.22 8.60 -4.82
C LEU A 176 -1.69 8.30 -5.09
N ALA A 177 -2.49 8.10 -4.04
CA ALA A 177 -3.94 7.89 -4.18
C ALA A 177 -4.65 9.08 -4.84
N SER A 178 -4.20 10.31 -4.59
CA SER A 178 -4.71 11.50 -5.31
C SER A 178 -4.44 11.40 -6.80
N ARG A 179 -3.21 11.05 -7.18
CA ARG A 179 -2.82 10.94 -8.60
C ARG A 179 -3.52 9.79 -9.30
N LEU A 180 -3.62 8.62 -8.67
CA LEU A 180 -4.36 7.47 -9.19
C LEU A 180 -5.84 7.80 -9.47
N ARG A 181 -6.46 8.70 -8.72
CA ARG A 181 -7.83 9.15 -8.99
C ARG A 181 -7.97 9.98 -10.26
N ASP A 182 -6.91 10.67 -10.64
CA ASP A 182 -6.83 11.47 -11.87
C ASP A 182 -6.52 10.60 -13.09
N GLU A 183 -6.03 9.37 -12.89
CA GLU A 183 -5.76 8.42 -13.97
C GLU A 183 -7.07 7.81 -14.52
N PRO A 184 -7.32 7.87 -15.85
CA PRO A 184 -8.54 7.34 -16.46
C PRO A 184 -8.80 5.87 -16.14
N TRP A 185 -7.75 5.06 -16.02
CA TRP A 185 -7.85 3.62 -15.81
C TRP A 185 -8.18 3.24 -14.35
N ALA A 186 -7.83 4.09 -13.38
CA ALA A 186 -8.05 3.84 -11.95
C ALA A 186 -9.31 4.55 -11.41
N SER A 187 -9.79 5.59 -12.10
CA SER A 187 -10.90 6.43 -11.64
C SER A 187 -12.17 5.63 -11.29
N ALA A 188 -12.56 4.65 -12.12
CA ALA A 188 -13.74 3.83 -11.87
C ALA A 188 -13.61 2.99 -10.58
N THR A 189 -12.43 2.41 -10.33
CA THR A 189 -12.14 1.69 -9.09
C THR A 189 -12.20 2.63 -7.89
N ALA A 190 -11.60 3.82 -8.00
CA ALA A 190 -11.59 4.80 -6.92
C ALA A 190 -13.01 5.24 -6.52
N VAL A 191 -13.86 5.58 -7.50
CA VAL A 191 -15.27 5.94 -7.25
C VAL A 191 -16.04 4.76 -6.64
N GLY A 192 -15.79 3.55 -7.12
CA GLY A 192 -16.40 2.33 -6.59
C GLY A 192 -16.05 2.08 -5.12
N ALA A 193 -14.76 2.15 -4.78
CA ALA A 193 -14.24 1.98 -3.44
C ALA A 193 -14.77 3.07 -2.49
N ASP A 194 -14.74 4.34 -2.91
CA ASP A 194 -15.27 5.46 -2.15
C ASP A 194 -16.73 5.25 -1.76
N ARG A 195 -17.58 4.91 -2.73
CA ARG A 195 -19.00 4.69 -2.49
C ARG A 195 -19.24 3.55 -1.50
N ARG A 196 -18.56 2.41 -1.70
CA ARG A 196 -18.75 1.22 -0.86
C ARG A 196 -18.28 1.45 0.57
N LEU A 197 -17.10 2.02 0.75
CA LEU A 197 -16.53 2.28 2.07
C LEU A 197 -17.28 3.37 2.83
N ARG A 198 -17.79 4.39 2.14
CA ARG A 198 -18.69 5.37 2.75
C ARG A 198 -20.00 4.72 3.23
N SER A 199 -20.64 3.87 2.41
CA SER A 199 -21.86 3.15 2.84
C SER A 199 -21.57 2.28 4.06
N HIS A 200 -20.53 1.46 3.98
CA HIS A 200 -20.09 0.57 5.05
C HIS A 200 -19.86 1.31 6.36
N LEU A 201 -19.07 2.39 6.33
CA LEU A 201 -18.72 3.15 7.53
C LEU A 201 -19.87 4.00 8.06
N LEU A 202 -20.86 4.35 7.25
CA LEU A 202 -22.09 4.97 7.74
C LEU A 202 -22.96 3.95 8.47
N GLU A 203 -23.06 2.72 7.96
CA GLU A 203 -23.83 1.63 8.56
C GLU A 203 -23.21 1.12 9.86
N GLU A 204 -21.88 0.93 9.90
CA GLU A 204 -21.15 0.40 11.07
C GLU A 204 -20.56 1.49 11.98
N ARG A 205 -20.89 2.77 11.72
CA ARG A 205 -20.28 3.95 12.33
C ARG A 205 -20.08 3.83 13.84
N ASP A 206 -21.14 3.47 14.55
CA ASP A 206 -21.15 3.46 16.01
C ASP A 206 -20.27 2.35 16.58
N GLY A 207 -20.19 1.19 15.91
CA GLY A 207 -19.30 0.10 16.27
C GLY A 207 -17.84 0.51 16.19
N TYR A 208 -17.43 1.09 15.06
CA TYR A 208 -16.08 1.64 14.88
C TYR A 208 -15.76 2.74 15.90
N ARG A 209 -16.68 3.68 16.09
CA ARG A 209 -16.49 4.82 17.01
C ARG A 209 -16.34 4.35 18.46
N ALA A 210 -17.19 3.43 18.91
CA ALA A 210 -17.11 2.88 20.25
C ALA A 210 -15.78 2.14 20.48
N HIS A 211 -15.36 1.31 19.51
CA HIS A 211 -14.10 0.58 19.56
C HIS A 211 -12.88 1.52 19.61
N LEU A 212 -12.80 2.49 18.70
CA LEU A 212 -11.66 3.41 18.66
C LEU A 212 -11.61 4.31 19.90
N SER A 213 -12.77 4.67 20.47
CA SER A 213 -12.82 5.37 21.76
C SER A 213 -12.27 4.52 22.92
N ALA A 214 -12.55 3.20 22.92
CA ALA A 214 -11.97 2.28 23.88
C ALA A 214 -10.44 2.15 23.73
N CYS A 215 -9.94 2.14 22.49
CA CYS A 215 -8.51 2.12 22.21
C CYS A 215 -7.77 3.36 22.76
N VAL A 216 -8.39 4.55 22.75
CA VAL A 216 -7.78 5.77 23.32
C VAL A 216 -7.48 5.61 24.82
N VAL A 217 -8.37 4.96 25.56
CA VAL A 217 -8.25 4.77 27.02
C VAL A 217 -7.66 3.40 27.39
N ALA A 218 -7.19 2.64 26.40
CA ALA A 218 -6.61 1.33 26.62
C ALA A 218 -5.33 1.44 27.46
N VAL A 219 -5.25 0.58 28.47
CA VAL A 219 -4.08 0.45 29.34
C VAL A 219 -3.38 -0.86 29.05
N ASP A 220 -2.07 -0.87 29.29
CA ASP A 220 -1.29 -2.09 29.22
C ASP A 220 -1.57 -2.98 30.44
N ASP A 221 -2.50 -3.90 30.29
CA ASP A 221 -2.88 -4.90 31.31
C ASP A 221 -2.54 -6.35 30.89
N GLY A 222 -1.84 -6.52 29.76
CA GLY A 222 -1.49 -7.81 29.18
C GLY A 222 -2.65 -8.64 28.60
N LYS A 223 -3.91 -8.18 28.69
CA LYS A 223 -5.09 -8.99 28.29
C LYS A 223 -5.41 -8.91 26.80
N GLY A 224 -5.02 -7.83 26.14
CA GLY A 224 -5.28 -7.62 24.71
C GLY A 224 -6.77 -7.49 24.36
N ARG A 225 -7.56 -6.85 25.21
CA ARG A 225 -9.02 -6.73 25.02
C ARG A 225 -9.39 -5.98 23.75
N GLU A 226 -8.63 -4.95 23.42
CA GLU A 226 -8.88 -4.16 22.21
C GLU A 226 -8.51 -4.95 20.94
N TRP A 227 -7.56 -5.86 21.01
CA TRP A 227 -7.31 -6.80 19.91
C TRP A 227 -8.52 -7.68 19.63
N THR A 228 -9.08 -8.34 20.66
CA THR A 228 -10.28 -9.18 20.49
C THR A 228 -11.47 -8.39 19.95
N ARG A 229 -11.65 -7.13 20.40
CA ARG A 229 -12.71 -6.26 19.87
C ARG A 229 -12.46 -5.82 18.44
N ALA A 230 -11.22 -5.51 18.07
CA ALA A 230 -10.88 -5.16 16.70
C ALA A 230 -11.26 -6.29 15.74
N GLN A 231 -11.01 -7.55 16.11
CA GLN A 231 -11.37 -8.73 15.29
C GLN A 231 -12.89 -8.93 15.11
N ALA A 232 -13.73 -8.25 15.91
CA ALA A 232 -15.18 -8.28 15.75
C ALA A 232 -15.70 -7.25 14.73
N LEU A 233 -14.85 -6.32 14.29
CA LEU A 233 -15.18 -5.37 13.22
C LEU A 233 -15.02 -6.03 11.86
N THR A 234 -15.84 -5.61 10.89
CA THR A 234 -15.76 -6.11 9.51
C THR A 234 -14.39 -5.80 8.89
N ILE A 235 -13.86 -4.61 9.16
CA ILE A 235 -12.47 -4.22 8.88
C ILE A 235 -11.80 -3.94 10.24
N PRO A 236 -10.96 -4.85 10.77
CA PRO A 236 -10.29 -4.65 12.04
C PRO A 236 -9.34 -3.44 12.03
N VAL A 237 -9.48 -2.57 13.02
CA VAL A 237 -8.70 -1.33 13.14
C VAL A 237 -8.29 -1.00 14.57
N LEU A 238 -7.27 -0.15 14.70
CA LEU A 238 -6.73 0.40 15.95
C LEU A 238 -6.40 1.90 15.77
N THR A 239 -5.95 2.56 16.84
CA THR A 239 -5.48 3.97 16.83
C THR A 239 -4.09 4.13 17.43
#